data_AF-A0A068SA11-F1
#
_entry.id   AF-A0A068SA11-F1
#
_cell.length_a   1.000
_cell.length_b   1.000
_cell.length_c   1.000
_cell.angle_alpha   90.00
_cell.angle_beta   90.00
_cell.angle_gamma   90.00
#
_symmetry.space_group_name_H-M   'P 1'
#
loop_
_entity.id
_entity.type
_entity.pdbx_description
1 polymer ?
#
loop_
_entity_poly.entity_id
_entity_poly.type
_entity_poly.pdbx_seq_one_letter_code
_entity_poly.pdbx_strand_id
1 'polypeptide(L)'
;MLYRGHPLRTRSRSQKNASTKLNLIVMGQTSSGKTAFVRTMCEYLKHAVIQGTFKESTPMVLKDPLEPTEATYSVSMEIEQEHDDERISLTITDTPGISCNLSLLENQLRYLCMYIDHQYERTLLEETKIKRTTHAMDTHIHACLFFVDGDKLRQSGRLSDVDRYMMRMLSSRVNVIPVVGKGDTMTAPERQRLKTCCRNDIFDMFQLPVYGYEEMAMPDEDEDDQEEQESNTSSSNDDSSSAPSSPTSEKRGSGSFMLDGILDMLEACVEQDDDDEEAYCMKEYLKLLPFTVIGFEQDPDSGRPLSQQNKKQKRSKKKKQQRADRPFLGRYYPWGVVDCCNPEYSDFVQLVTMLLSSHRDMLRSETFERFYERYRIERLMKTSVDKTMALESITMKHNQV
;
A
#
# COMPACT_ATOMS: atom_id res chain seq x y z
N MET A 1 -35.49 14.11 7.18
CA MET A 1 -36.39 12.99 6.79
C MET A 1 -35.48 11.81 6.47
N LEU A 2 -35.49 10.76 7.30
CA LEU A 2 -34.93 9.41 7.08
C LEU A 2 -33.61 9.28 6.29
N TYR A 3 -32.46 9.32 7.00
CA TYR A 3 -31.34 8.44 6.64
C TYR A 3 -31.16 7.41 7.74
N ARG A 4 -31.50 6.17 7.37
CA ARG A 4 -31.31 4.96 8.17
C ARG A 4 -29.81 4.79 8.38
N GLY A 5 -29.37 4.77 9.63
CA GLY A 5 -28.11 4.17 9.98
C GLY A 5 -28.06 2.78 9.37
N HIS A 6 -27.07 2.54 8.50
CA HIS A 6 -26.77 1.18 8.08
C HIS A 6 -26.38 0.42 9.36
N PRO A 7 -27.19 -0.55 9.81
CA PRO A 7 -26.80 -1.33 10.95
C PRO A 7 -25.56 -2.10 10.54
N LEU A 8 -24.50 -1.95 11.35
CA LEU A 8 -23.36 -2.85 11.47
C LEU A 8 -23.78 -4.23 10.98
N ARG A 9 -23.16 -4.66 9.88
CA ARG A 9 -23.39 -5.98 9.32
C ARG A 9 -22.92 -6.97 10.36
N THR A 10 -23.85 -7.39 11.23
CA THR A 10 -23.64 -8.41 12.25
C THR A 10 -22.90 -9.56 11.57
N ARG A 11 -21.69 -9.84 12.07
CA ARG A 11 -20.79 -10.89 11.57
C ARG A 11 -21.60 -12.19 11.61
N SER A 12 -22.20 -12.52 10.46
CA SER A 12 -23.06 -13.69 10.32
C SER A 12 -22.24 -14.89 10.73
N ARG A 13 -22.79 -15.67 11.67
CA ARG A 13 -22.14 -16.80 12.36
C ARG A 13 -21.95 -18.03 11.45
N SER A 14 -21.69 -17.82 10.16
CA SER A 14 -21.70 -18.85 9.12
C SER A 14 -20.65 -18.62 8.03
N GLN A 15 -19.37 -18.47 8.37
CA GLN A 15 -18.25 -18.84 7.48
C GLN A 15 -17.01 -19.23 8.32
N LYS A 16 -17.09 -20.33 9.07
CA LYS A 16 -15.97 -20.83 9.89
C LYS A 16 -14.73 -21.34 9.10
N ASN A 17 -14.64 -21.11 7.78
CA ASN A 17 -13.56 -21.62 6.93
C ASN A 17 -13.23 -20.73 5.71
N ALA A 18 -13.74 -19.48 5.64
CA ALA A 18 -13.40 -18.62 4.50
C ALA A 18 -12.04 -17.96 4.76
N SER A 19 -11.03 -18.33 3.97
CA SER A 19 -9.73 -17.66 4.03
C SER A 19 -9.81 -16.30 3.34
N THR A 20 -9.50 -15.24 4.07
CA THR A 20 -9.36 -13.89 3.51
C THR A 20 -8.15 -13.83 2.60
N LYS A 21 -8.28 -13.28 1.39
CA LYS A 21 -7.18 -13.22 0.43
C LYS A 21 -6.53 -11.86 0.41
N LEU A 22 -5.20 -11.84 0.31
CA LEU A 22 -4.42 -10.63 0.14
C LEU A 22 -3.41 -10.84 -0.98
N ASN A 23 -3.56 -10.15 -2.12
CA ASN A 23 -2.56 -10.19 -3.19
C ASN A 23 -1.80 -8.86 -3.22
N LEU A 24 -0.48 -8.94 -3.07
CA LEU A 24 0.45 -7.82 -3.06
C LEU A 24 1.33 -7.90 -4.29
N ILE A 25 1.68 -6.75 -4.87
CA ILE A 25 2.70 -6.65 -5.91
C ILE A 25 3.84 -5.76 -5.42
N VAL A 26 5.08 -6.20 -5.66
CA VAL A 26 6.27 -5.44 -5.27
C VAL A 26 6.87 -4.83 -6.53
N MET A 27 6.99 -3.50 -6.57
CA MET A 27 7.49 -2.74 -7.71
C MET A 27 8.61 -1.79 -7.30
N GLY A 28 9.45 -1.39 -8.25
CA GLY A 28 10.52 -0.42 -8.01
C GLY A 28 11.77 -0.70 -8.84
N GLN A 29 12.72 0.22 -8.76
CA GLN A 29 13.93 0.17 -9.58
C GLN A 29 14.81 -1.05 -9.28
N THR A 30 15.64 -1.46 -10.23
CA THR A 30 16.61 -2.54 -10.00
C THR A 30 17.52 -2.20 -8.83
N SER A 31 17.87 -3.19 -8.01
CA SER A 31 18.71 -3.02 -6.81
C SER A 31 18.07 -2.22 -5.65
N SER A 32 16.75 -1.99 -5.65
CA SER A 32 16.08 -1.35 -4.50
C SER A 32 15.80 -2.29 -3.31
N GLY A 33 16.10 -3.59 -3.43
CA GLY A 33 15.92 -4.57 -2.35
C GLY A 33 14.58 -5.32 -2.33
N LYS A 34 13.79 -5.28 -3.42
CA LYS A 34 12.49 -5.96 -3.57
C LYS A 34 12.53 -7.45 -3.22
N THR A 35 13.37 -8.22 -3.92
CA THR A 35 13.50 -9.67 -3.73
C THR A 35 13.99 -10.02 -2.33
N ALA A 36 14.91 -9.21 -1.77
CA ALA A 36 15.36 -9.36 -0.38
C ALA A 36 14.20 -9.13 0.61
N PHE A 37 13.33 -8.13 0.36
CA PHE A 37 12.13 -7.92 1.16
C PHE A 37 11.16 -9.11 1.06
N VAL A 38 10.87 -9.62 -0.14
CA VAL A 38 9.98 -10.79 -0.32
C VAL A 38 10.53 -11.99 0.45
N ARG A 39 11.84 -12.25 0.36
CA ARG A 39 12.53 -13.29 1.14
C ARG A 39 12.41 -13.08 2.64
N THR A 40 12.61 -11.84 3.11
CA THR A 40 12.48 -11.47 4.54
C THR A 40 11.06 -11.70 5.04
N MET A 41 10.06 -11.32 4.25
CA MET A 41 8.65 -11.52 4.56
C MET A 41 8.30 -13.00 4.61
N CYS A 42 8.77 -13.80 3.64
CA CYS A 42 8.59 -15.25 3.66
C CYS A 42 9.21 -15.87 4.92
N GLU A 43 10.47 -15.55 5.23
CA GLU A 43 11.18 -16.10 6.39
C GLU A 43 10.55 -15.67 7.72
N TYR A 44 10.06 -14.43 7.78
CA TYR A 44 9.36 -13.92 8.94
C TYR A 44 8.03 -14.64 9.18
N LEU A 45 7.28 -14.91 8.11
CA LEU A 45 5.96 -15.52 8.18
C LEU A 45 6.01 -17.05 8.28
N LYS A 46 7.15 -17.72 8.02
CA LYS A 46 7.28 -19.20 8.14
C LYS A 46 6.75 -19.79 9.44
N HIS A 47 6.80 -19.06 10.54
CA HIS A 47 6.30 -19.51 11.84
C HIS A 47 4.77 -19.42 11.97
N ALA A 48 4.14 -18.50 11.25
CA ALA A 48 2.70 -18.29 11.22
C ALA A 48 2.02 -19.00 10.03
N VAL A 49 2.80 -19.55 9.10
CA VAL A 49 2.31 -20.28 7.92
C VAL A 49 1.91 -21.71 8.30
N ILE A 50 0.75 -22.14 7.82
CA ILE A 50 0.30 -23.53 7.93
C ILE A 50 1.27 -24.40 7.11
N GLN A 51 1.87 -25.42 7.73
CA GLN A 51 2.82 -26.31 7.06
C GLN A 51 2.21 -26.93 5.78
N GLY A 52 2.87 -26.76 4.63
CA GLY A 52 2.48 -27.36 3.35
C GLY A 52 1.65 -26.48 2.40
N THR A 53 1.29 -25.25 2.79
CA THR A 53 0.54 -24.30 1.93
C THR A 53 1.44 -23.35 1.13
N PHE A 54 2.74 -23.35 1.42
CA PHE A 54 3.73 -22.55 0.71
C PHE A 54 3.89 -23.04 -0.74
N LYS A 55 3.48 -22.22 -1.70
CA LYS A 55 3.57 -22.49 -3.14
C LYS A 55 4.32 -21.36 -3.81
N GLU A 56 5.40 -21.69 -4.50
CA GLU A 56 6.15 -20.76 -5.36
C GLU A 56 5.84 -21.06 -6.83
N SER A 57 5.58 -20.04 -7.64
CA SER A 57 5.40 -20.21 -9.08
C SER A 57 6.71 -20.65 -9.76
N THR A 58 7.84 -20.17 -9.24
CA THR A 58 9.20 -20.57 -9.62
C THR A 58 10.06 -20.59 -8.36
N PRO A 59 10.85 -21.65 -8.12
CA PRO A 59 11.70 -21.72 -6.94
C PRO A 59 12.93 -20.83 -7.12
N MET A 60 12.79 -19.54 -6.82
CA MET A 60 13.88 -18.55 -6.84
C MET A 60 14.04 -17.80 -5.51
N VAL A 61 12.99 -17.60 -4.72
CA VAL A 61 13.07 -16.85 -3.44
C VAL A 61 13.93 -17.57 -2.40
N LEU A 62 13.93 -18.90 -2.44
CA LEU A 62 14.70 -19.77 -1.56
C LEU A 62 15.95 -20.37 -2.21
N LYS A 63 16.30 -19.97 -3.45
CA LYS A 63 17.57 -20.37 -4.07
C LYS A 63 18.66 -19.36 -3.73
N ASP A 64 19.84 -19.90 -3.42
CA ASP A 64 21.05 -19.13 -3.17
C ASP A 64 22.01 -19.25 -4.36
N PRO A 65 22.67 -18.15 -4.79
CA PRO A 65 22.58 -16.76 -4.32
C PRO A 65 21.36 -15.97 -4.86
N LEU A 66 21.08 -14.79 -4.28
CA LEU A 66 20.05 -13.88 -4.81
C LEU A 66 20.47 -13.36 -6.19
N GLU A 67 19.76 -13.79 -7.22
CA GLU A 67 19.96 -13.31 -8.59
C GLU A 67 18.97 -12.17 -8.93
N PRO A 68 19.32 -11.28 -9.87
CA PRO A 68 18.39 -10.27 -10.38
C PRO A 68 17.13 -10.93 -10.97
N THR A 69 15.96 -10.50 -10.53
CA THR A 69 14.68 -10.99 -11.06
C THR A 69 14.53 -10.60 -12.55
N GLU A 70 14.63 -11.59 -13.44
CA GLU A 70 14.43 -11.41 -14.90
C GLU A 70 12.96 -11.48 -15.31
N ALA A 71 12.14 -12.20 -14.56
CA ALA A 71 10.72 -12.41 -14.83
C ALA A 71 9.86 -12.32 -13.56
N THR A 72 8.62 -11.87 -13.72
CA THR A 72 7.65 -11.80 -12.63
C THR A 72 7.38 -13.19 -12.06
N TYR A 73 7.46 -13.34 -10.73
CA TYR A 73 7.11 -14.57 -10.05
C TYR A 73 6.24 -14.28 -8.83
N SER A 74 5.42 -15.25 -8.44
CA SER A 74 4.47 -15.13 -7.33
C SER A 74 4.73 -16.20 -6.28
N VAL A 75 4.67 -15.80 -5.01
CA VAL A 75 4.73 -16.67 -3.85
C VAL A 75 3.38 -16.60 -3.15
N SER A 76 2.71 -17.74 -2.99
CA SER A 76 1.45 -17.84 -2.27
C SER A 76 1.64 -18.67 -0.99
N MET A 77 1.05 -18.21 0.11
CA MET A 77 1.09 -18.89 1.41
C MET A 77 -0.23 -18.68 2.16
N GLU A 78 -0.65 -19.68 2.92
CA GLU A 78 -1.78 -19.55 3.84
C GLU A 78 -1.28 -19.44 5.28
N ILE A 79 -1.70 -18.37 5.95
CA ILE A 79 -1.28 -17.96 7.28
C ILE A 79 -2.49 -18.13 8.21
N GLU A 80 -2.29 -18.75 9.37
CA GLU A 80 -3.31 -18.81 10.42
C GLU A 80 -2.88 -17.83 11.51
N GLN A 81 -3.66 -16.77 11.73
CA GLN A 81 -3.32 -15.81 12.79
C GLN A 81 -3.64 -16.40 14.16
N GLU A 82 -2.66 -16.43 15.05
CA GLU A 82 -2.83 -16.94 16.43
C GLU A 82 -3.89 -16.18 17.24
N HIS A 83 -4.22 -14.94 16.86
CA HIS A 83 -5.07 -14.04 17.64
C HIS A 83 -6.56 -13.98 17.25
N ASP A 84 -6.96 -14.29 15.99
CA ASP A 84 -8.37 -14.17 15.53
C ASP A 84 -8.95 -15.45 14.89
N ASP A 85 -8.23 -16.59 14.91
CA ASP A 85 -8.64 -17.85 14.24
C ASP A 85 -9.01 -17.64 12.75
N GLU A 86 -8.43 -16.60 12.14
CA GLU A 86 -8.66 -16.21 10.77
C GLU A 86 -7.54 -16.74 9.88
N ARG A 87 -7.93 -17.31 8.75
CA ARG A 87 -7.00 -17.80 7.72
C ARG A 87 -6.81 -16.74 6.65
N ILE A 88 -5.57 -16.41 6.36
CA ILE A 88 -5.20 -15.43 5.34
C ILE A 88 -4.42 -16.12 4.24
N SER A 89 -4.92 -16.06 3.02
CA SER A 89 -4.20 -16.48 1.81
C SER A 89 -3.45 -15.28 1.24
N LEU A 90 -2.17 -15.17 1.55
CA LEU A 90 -1.27 -14.12 1.05
C LEU A 90 -0.60 -14.55 -0.26
N THR A 91 -0.70 -13.73 -1.30
CA THR A 91 0.09 -13.88 -2.54
C THR A 91 0.96 -12.65 -2.72
N ILE A 92 2.27 -12.82 -2.84
CA ILE A 92 3.22 -11.75 -3.13
C ILE A 92 3.78 -11.97 -4.52
N THR A 93 3.61 -11.00 -5.41
CA THR A 93 4.16 -11.01 -6.75
C THR A 93 5.37 -10.08 -6.82
N ASP A 94 6.57 -10.64 -7.00
CA ASP A 94 7.79 -9.87 -7.26
C ASP A 94 7.91 -9.58 -8.75
N THR A 95 8.34 -8.37 -9.08
CA THR A 95 8.44 -7.89 -10.46
C THR A 95 9.90 -7.62 -10.83
N PRO A 96 10.26 -7.80 -12.12
CA PRO A 96 11.60 -7.48 -12.57
C PRO A 96 11.95 -6.02 -12.28
N GLY A 97 13.21 -5.78 -11.93
CA GLY A 97 13.69 -4.45 -11.63
C GLY A 97 13.51 -3.50 -12.81
N ILE A 98 12.90 -2.35 -12.55
CA ILE A 98 12.66 -1.36 -13.58
C ILE A 98 13.96 -0.60 -13.83
N SER A 99 14.43 -0.66 -15.06
CA SER A 99 15.66 0.03 -15.48
C SER A 99 15.34 1.48 -15.85
N CYS A 100 16.27 2.41 -15.59
CA CYS A 100 16.06 3.83 -15.85
C CYS A 100 16.09 4.22 -17.35
N ASN A 101 16.11 3.26 -18.27
CA ASN A 101 16.02 3.54 -19.70
C ASN A 101 14.57 3.91 -20.06
N LEU A 102 14.34 5.15 -20.52
CA LEU A 102 13.01 5.71 -20.78
C LEU A 102 12.11 4.82 -21.66
N SER A 103 12.62 4.34 -22.79
CA SER A 103 11.84 3.50 -23.73
C SER A 103 11.52 2.11 -23.18
N LEU A 104 12.39 1.55 -22.33
CA LEU A 104 12.15 0.27 -21.69
C LEU A 104 11.18 0.42 -20.52
N LEU A 105 11.28 1.52 -19.78
CA LEU A 105 10.41 1.87 -18.66
C LEU A 105 8.93 1.89 -19.07
N GLU A 106 8.58 2.61 -20.14
CA GLU A 106 7.19 2.69 -20.60
C GLU A 106 6.62 1.32 -20.97
N ASN A 107 7.43 0.48 -21.63
CA ASN A 107 7.01 -0.87 -21.99
C ASN A 107 6.85 -1.78 -20.76
N GLN A 108 7.77 -1.70 -19.79
CA GLN A 108 7.68 -2.42 -18.53
C GLN A 108 6.46 -1.98 -17.72
N LEU A 109 6.23 -0.68 -17.59
CA LEU A 109 5.09 -0.13 -16.86
C LEU A 109 3.76 -0.50 -17.53
N ARG A 110 3.68 -0.42 -18.86
CA ARG A 110 2.52 -0.87 -19.62
C ARG A 110 2.23 -2.35 -19.41
N TYR A 111 3.27 -3.20 -19.44
CA TYR A 111 3.13 -4.63 -19.15
C TYR A 111 2.56 -4.87 -17.74
N LEU A 112 3.04 -4.14 -16.74
CA LEU A 112 2.55 -4.23 -15.36
C LEU A 112 1.10 -3.75 -15.22
N CYS A 113 0.73 -2.62 -15.84
CA CYS A 113 -0.65 -2.15 -15.88
C CYS A 113 -1.57 -3.18 -16.56
N MET A 114 -1.14 -3.75 -17.69
CA MET A 114 -1.87 -4.82 -18.37
C MET A 114 -2.00 -6.08 -17.52
N TYR A 115 -0.99 -6.42 -16.71
CA TYR A 115 -1.05 -7.54 -15.79
C TYR A 115 -2.12 -7.31 -14.71
N ILE A 116 -2.19 -6.10 -14.13
CA ILE A 116 -3.21 -5.72 -13.16
C ILE A 116 -4.60 -5.75 -13.80
N ASP A 117 -4.77 -5.09 -14.96
CA ASP A 117 -6.03 -5.06 -15.71
C ASP A 117 -6.49 -6.49 -16.07
N HIS A 118 -5.56 -7.39 -16.40
CA HIS A 118 -5.86 -8.79 -16.65
C HIS A 118 -6.36 -9.52 -15.40
N GLN A 119 -5.92 -9.17 -14.19
CA GLN A 119 -6.50 -9.75 -12.97
C GLN A 119 -7.95 -9.31 -12.77
N TYR A 120 -8.28 -8.05 -13.05
CA TYR A 120 -9.67 -7.56 -13.02
C TYR A 120 -10.52 -8.22 -14.11
N GLU A 121 -9.98 -8.37 -15.33
CA GLU A 121 -10.67 -9.04 -16.43
C GLU A 121 -11.02 -10.48 -16.09
N ARG A 122 -10.14 -11.22 -15.42
CA ARG A 122 -10.42 -12.60 -14.99
C ARG A 122 -11.63 -12.68 -14.07
N THR A 123 -11.75 -11.76 -13.12
CA THR A 123 -12.91 -11.68 -12.23
C THR A 123 -14.17 -11.30 -13.02
N LEU A 124 -14.09 -10.30 -13.88
CA LEU A 124 -15.22 -9.86 -14.72
C LEU A 124 -15.74 -10.99 -15.62
N LEU A 125 -14.83 -11.76 -16.23
CA LEU A 125 -15.17 -12.93 -17.03
C LEU A 125 -15.85 -14.03 -16.20
N GLU A 126 -15.50 -14.17 -14.92
CA GLU A 126 -16.17 -15.12 -14.03
C GLU A 126 -17.57 -14.62 -13.61
N GLU A 127 -17.73 -13.32 -13.34
CA GLU A 127 -19.00 -12.69 -12.99
C GLU A 127 -20.04 -12.73 -14.13
N THR A 128 -19.56 -12.60 -15.37
CA THR A 128 -20.38 -12.66 -16.59
C THR A 128 -20.82 -14.06 -16.98
N LYS A 129 -20.23 -15.13 -16.42
CA LYS A 129 -20.66 -16.52 -16.68
C LYS A 129 -22.07 -16.77 -16.15
N ILE A 130 -22.87 -17.49 -16.94
CA ILE A 130 -24.25 -17.88 -16.59
C ILE A 130 -24.27 -18.87 -15.42
N LYS A 131 -23.34 -19.83 -15.41
CA LYS A 131 -23.11 -20.73 -14.27
C LYS A 131 -21.93 -20.21 -13.48
N ARG A 132 -22.22 -19.39 -12.47
CA ARG A 132 -21.21 -18.80 -11.61
C ARG A 132 -20.67 -19.84 -10.62
N THR A 133 -19.36 -19.89 -10.46
CA THR A 133 -18.73 -20.66 -9.39
C THR A 133 -19.02 -19.95 -8.06
N THR A 134 -19.68 -20.62 -7.12
CA THR A 134 -20.03 -20.04 -5.79
C THR A 134 -18.79 -19.67 -4.96
N HIS A 135 -17.63 -20.23 -5.31
CA HIS A 135 -16.32 -19.95 -4.73
C HIS A 135 -15.38 -19.31 -5.75
N ALA A 136 -15.80 -18.24 -6.42
CA ALA A 136 -14.91 -17.46 -7.27
C ALA A 136 -13.73 -16.95 -6.43
N MET A 137 -12.53 -17.24 -6.89
CA MET A 137 -11.29 -16.91 -6.20
C MET A 137 -10.93 -15.46 -6.50
N ASP A 138 -10.83 -14.62 -5.47
CA ASP A 138 -10.37 -13.23 -5.64
C ASP A 138 -8.91 -13.20 -6.13
N THR A 139 -8.70 -12.60 -7.31
CA THR A 139 -7.39 -12.43 -7.97
C THR A 139 -6.93 -10.97 -8.01
N HIS A 140 -7.67 -10.05 -7.41
CA HIS A 140 -7.36 -8.63 -7.45
C HIS A 140 -6.07 -8.30 -6.71
N ILE A 141 -5.28 -7.37 -7.25
CA ILE A 141 -4.08 -6.87 -6.57
C ILE A 141 -4.51 -5.77 -5.61
N HIS A 142 -4.43 -6.03 -4.30
CA HIS A 142 -4.97 -5.11 -3.28
C HIS A 142 -4.01 -3.98 -2.93
N ALA A 143 -2.70 -4.21 -3.03
CA ALA A 143 -1.70 -3.18 -2.78
C ALA A 143 -0.43 -3.40 -3.60
N CYS A 144 0.18 -2.29 -3.98
CA CYS A 144 1.47 -2.18 -4.65
C CYS A 144 2.48 -1.55 -3.71
N LEU A 145 3.46 -2.34 -3.27
CA LEU A 145 4.60 -1.84 -2.49
C LEU A 145 5.62 -1.25 -3.46
N PHE A 146 5.72 0.08 -3.46
CA PHE A 146 6.62 0.82 -4.33
C PHE A 146 7.95 1.08 -3.63
N PHE A 147 9.00 0.38 -4.03
CA PHE A 147 10.34 0.51 -3.50
C PHE A 147 11.08 1.70 -4.11
N VAL A 148 11.25 2.74 -3.32
CA VAL A 148 12.14 3.88 -3.57
C VAL A 148 13.54 3.51 -3.10
N ASP A 149 14.54 3.78 -3.93
CA ASP A 149 15.95 3.58 -3.59
C ASP A 149 16.44 4.69 -2.63
N GLY A 150 16.75 4.32 -1.39
CA GLY A 150 17.21 5.25 -0.36
C GLY A 150 18.50 5.99 -0.75
N ASP A 151 19.39 5.35 -1.50
CA ASP A 151 20.66 5.96 -1.91
C ASP A 151 20.43 7.11 -2.91
N LYS A 152 19.49 6.93 -3.86
CA LYS A 152 19.11 7.96 -4.84
C LYS A 152 18.38 9.11 -4.17
N LEU A 153 17.51 8.79 -3.22
CA LEU A 153 16.82 9.79 -2.42
C LEU A 153 17.80 10.62 -1.59
N ARG A 154 18.84 9.99 -1.02
CA ARG A 154 19.89 10.67 -0.26
C ARG A 154 20.71 11.63 -1.13
N GLN A 155 21.06 11.23 -2.34
CA GLN A 155 21.88 12.04 -3.26
C GLN A 155 21.11 13.23 -3.81
N SER A 156 19.86 13.01 -4.23
CA SER A 156 19.04 14.04 -4.86
C SER A 156 18.28 14.91 -3.86
N GLY A 157 18.10 14.42 -2.62
CA GLY A 157 17.27 15.06 -1.60
C GLY A 157 15.78 15.14 -1.95
N ARG A 158 15.36 14.50 -3.05
CA ARG A 158 14.03 14.60 -3.68
C ARG A 158 13.68 13.29 -4.38
N LEU A 159 12.39 13.04 -4.56
CA LEU A 159 11.92 11.88 -5.32
C LEU A 159 12.26 12.02 -6.81
N SER A 160 12.73 10.93 -7.44
CA SER A 160 13.05 10.91 -8.87
C SER A 160 11.80 11.18 -9.72
N ASP A 161 11.95 11.89 -10.84
CA ASP A 161 10.85 12.13 -11.78
C ASP A 161 10.32 10.81 -12.38
N VAL A 162 11.19 9.81 -12.53
CA VAL A 162 10.80 8.45 -12.96
C VAL A 162 9.87 7.81 -11.93
N ASP A 163 10.26 7.84 -10.66
CA ASP A 163 9.45 7.26 -9.57
C ASP A 163 8.10 7.99 -9.45
N ARG A 164 8.11 9.32 -9.60
CA ARG A 164 6.89 10.14 -9.64
C ARG A 164 5.94 9.70 -10.75
N TYR A 165 6.45 9.57 -11.97
CA TYR A 165 5.65 9.15 -13.12
C TYR A 165 5.03 7.77 -12.90
N MET A 166 5.82 6.83 -12.37
CA MET A 166 5.35 5.47 -12.09
C MET A 166 4.27 5.45 -10.99
N MET A 167 4.47 6.16 -9.88
CA MET A 167 3.48 6.25 -8.80
C MET A 167 2.16 6.84 -9.30
N ARG A 168 2.19 7.90 -10.12
CA ARG A 168 0.98 8.50 -10.72
C ARG A 168 0.25 7.54 -11.66
N MET A 169 0.99 6.75 -12.44
CA MET A 169 0.36 5.82 -13.36
C MET A 169 -0.25 4.62 -12.63
N LEU A 170 0.43 4.09 -11.60
CA LEU A 170 -0.02 2.92 -10.84
C LEU A 170 -1.19 3.21 -9.90
N SER A 171 -1.22 4.39 -9.29
CA SER A 171 -2.29 4.85 -8.40
C SER A 171 -3.67 4.92 -9.08
N SER A 172 -3.72 4.99 -10.41
CA SER A 172 -4.99 4.87 -11.15
C SER A 172 -5.61 3.47 -11.13
N ARG A 173 -4.87 2.43 -10.69
CA ARG A 173 -5.28 1.02 -10.80
C ARG A 173 -5.14 0.21 -9.51
N VAL A 174 -4.23 0.59 -8.62
CA VAL A 174 -3.92 -0.14 -7.38
C VAL A 174 -3.51 0.85 -6.29
N ASN A 175 -3.76 0.49 -5.03
CA ASN A 175 -3.26 1.18 -3.86
C ASN A 175 -1.73 1.18 -3.81
N VAL A 176 -1.10 2.33 -3.98
CA VAL A 176 0.36 2.46 -3.96
C VAL A 176 0.84 2.85 -2.56
N ILE A 177 1.72 2.04 -1.99
CA ILE A 177 2.34 2.26 -0.68
C ILE A 177 3.85 2.47 -0.88
N PRO A 178 4.38 3.68 -0.62
CA PRO A 178 5.80 3.96 -0.79
C PRO A 178 6.63 3.36 0.35
N VAL A 179 7.66 2.62 -0.04
CA VAL A 179 8.61 1.95 0.86
C VAL A 179 10.03 2.34 0.46
N VAL A 180 10.84 2.79 1.42
CA VAL A 180 12.26 3.06 1.23
C VAL A 180 13.04 1.79 1.51
N GLY A 181 13.70 1.25 0.49
CA GLY A 181 14.59 0.11 0.62
C GLY A 181 15.96 0.51 1.18
N LYS A 182 16.72 -0.50 1.65
CA LYS A 182 18.09 -0.34 2.17
C LYS A 182 18.18 0.67 3.32
N GLY A 183 17.28 0.59 4.30
CA GLY A 183 17.29 1.46 5.47
C GLY A 183 18.62 1.48 6.25
N ASP A 184 19.45 0.46 6.07
CA ASP A 184 20.80 0.32 6.63
C ASP A 184 21.83 1.30 6.07
N THR A 185 21.60 1.90 4.89
CA THR A 185 22.55 2.86 4.29
C THR A 185 22.43 4.26 4.88
N MET A 186 21.46 4.48 5.76
CA MET A 186 21.12 5.78 6.30
C MET A 186 21.20 5.82 7.82
N THR A 187 21.67 6.93 8.36
CA THR A 187 21.62 7.16 9.81
C THR A 187 20.21 7.51 10.27
N ALA A 188 19.89 7.28 11.55
CA ALA A 188 18.59 7.65 12.13
C ALA A 188 18.16 9.11 11.88
N PRO A 189 19.02 10.14 12.07
CA PRO A 189 18.65 11.53 11.76
C PRO A 189 18.47 11.78 10.26
N GLU A 190 19.28 11.16 9.41
CA GLU A 190 19.12 11.28 7.94
C GLU A 190 17.81 10.66 7.48
N ARG A 191 17.44 9.50 8.03
CA ARG A 191 16.16 8.83 7.76
C ARG A 191 14.98 9.71 8.12
N GLN A 192 14.99 10.35 9.30
CA GLN A 192 13.92 11.25 9.68
C GLN A 192 13.81 12.44 8.72
N ARG A 193 14.95 13.04 8.34
CA ARG A 193 14.98 14.13 7.36
C ARG A 193 14.43 13.69 5.99
N LEU A 194 14.85 12.54 5.47
CA LEU A 194 14.35 12.04 4.18
C LEU A 194 12.87 11.65 4.24
N LYS A 195 12.38 11.09 5.36
CA LYS A 195 10.95 10.83 5.54
C LYS A 195 10.14 12.13 5.45
N THR A 196 10.57 13.19 6.14
CA THR A 196 9.91 14.50 6.06
C THR A 196 9.98 15.07 4.64
N CYS A 197 11.14 15.03 3.98
CA CYS A 197 11.27 15.48 2.59
C CYS A 197 10.36 14.68 1.64
N CYS A 198 10.32 13.35 1.77
CA CYS A 198 9.43 12.50 0.97
C CYS A 198 7.96 12.83 1.21
N ARG A 199 7.54 13.07 2.45
CA ARG A 199 6.15 13.47 2.75
C ARG A 199 5.80 14.77 2.05
N ASN A 200 6.64 15.79 2.20
CA ASN A 200 6.41 17.10 1.58
C ASN A 200 6.40 16.99 0.04
N ASP A 201 7.28 16.15 -0.53
CA ASP A 201 7.30 15.84 -1.96
C ASP A 201 6.00 15.16 -2.42
N ILE A 202 5.54 14.14 -1.70
CA ILE A 202 4.36 13.32 -2.03
C ILE A 202 3.07 14.12 -1.89
N PHE A 203 2.87 14.80 -0.74
CA PHE A 203 1.61 15.43 -0.37
C PHE A 203 1.50 16.88 -0.87
N ASP A 204 2.48 17.75 -0.58
CA ASP A 204 2.34 19.17 -0.91
C ASP A 204 2.76 19.50 -2.34
N MET A 205 3.89 18.93 -2.78
CA MET A 205 4.52 19.38 -4.00
C MET A 205 4.01 18.64 -5.23
N PHE A 206 3.86 17.32 -5.16
CA PHE A 206 3.47 16.50 -6.30
C PHE A 206 2.07 15.93 -6.21
N GLN A 207 1.41 16.01 -5.04
CA GLN A 207 0.03 15.54 -4.83
C GLN A 207 -0.18 14.16 -5.45
N LEU A 208 0.65 13.21 -5.03
CA LEU A 208 0.60 11.85 -5.55
C LEU A 208 -0.54 11.09 -4.89
N PRO A 209 -1.44 10.45 -5.65
CA PRO A 209 -2.56 9.70 -5.08
C PRO A 209 -2.08 8.34 -4.56
N VAL A 210 -1.32 8.38 -3.48
CA VAL A 210 -0.91 7.20 -2.71
C VAL A 210 -2.08 6.72 -1.84
N TYR A 211 -1.99 5.49 -1.33
CA TYR A 211 -2.98 4.97 -0.40
C TYR A 211 -3.15 5.92 0.81
N GLY A 212 -4.41 6.28 1.13
CA GLY A 212 -4.79 7.27 2.15
C GLY A 212 -4.88 8.73 1.66
N TYR A 213 -4.57 9.02 0.38
CA TYR A 213 -4.62 10.39 -0.16
C TYR A 213 -6.01 10.79 -0.67
N GLU A 214 -6.72 9.90 -1.38
CA GLU A 214 -7.95 10.29 -2.10
C GLU A 214 -9.21 10.30 -1.23
N GLU A 215 -9.33 9.38 -0.27
CA GLU A 215 -10.56 9.21 0.52
C GLU A 215 -10.92 10.47 1.33
N MET A 216 -9.96 11.37 1.53
CA MET A 216 -10.12 12.59 2.32
C MET A 216 -10.22 13.86 1.46
N ALA A 217 -10.07 13.76 0.13
CA ALA A 217 -10.17 14.91 -0.76
C ALA A 217 -11.66 15.15 -1.12
N MET A 218 -12.27 16.06 -0.37
CA MET A 218 -13.60 16.65 -0.52
C MET A 218 -14.75 15.82 0.08
N PRO A 219 -15.35 16.25 1.22
CA PRO A 219 -16.79 16.20 1.31
C PRO A 219 -17.34 16.99 0.11
N ASP A 220 -18.31 16.43 -0.60
CA ASP A 220 -19.07 17.13 -1.62
C ASP A 220 -19.77 18.34 -0.95
N GLU A 221 -19.10 19.49 -0.90
CA GLU A 221 -19.79 20.77 -0.86
C GLU A 221 -20.47 20.93 -2.21
N ASP A 222 -21.72 20.46 -2.30
CA ASP A 222 -22.82 21.05 -3.09
C ASP A 222 -23.86 19.97 -3.49
N GLU A 223 -24.65 19.46 -2.55
CA GLU A 223 -26.05 19.12 -2.85
C GLU A 223 -26.95 19.56 -1.67
N ASP A 224 -27.74 20.60 -1.95
CA ASP A 224 -29.00 20.99 -1.31
C ASP A 224 -28.95 21.62 0.09
N ASP A 225 -29.05 22.95 0.14
CA ASP A 225 -30.09 23.65 0.92
C ASP A 225 -30.07 25.17 0.64
N GLN A 226 -30.96 25.63 -0.24
CA GLN A 226 -31.57 26.96 -0.12
C GLN A 226 -32.82 27.06 -1.02
N GLU A 227 -33.92 26.50 -0.51
CA GLU A 227 -35.25 26.99 -0.86
C GLU A 227 -35.46 28.42 -0.35
N GLU A 228 -36.21 29.17 -1.14
CA GLU A 228 -36.54 30.58 -1.08
C GLU A 228 -37.04 31.08 0.29
N GLN A 229 -36.51 32.22 0.75
CA GLN A 229 -37.32 33.25 1.42
C GLN A 229 -36.91 34.65 0.93
N GLU A 230 -37.78 35.24 0.12
CA GLU A 230 -37.79 36.67 -0.20
C GLU A 230 -38.26 37.53 0.97
N SER A 231 -37.84 38.80 0.90
CA SER A 231 -38.28 39.99 1.65
C SER A 231 -37.56 40.25 2.98
N ASN A 232 -37.05 41.44 3.29
CA ASN A 232 -37.06 42.76 2.64
C ASN A 232 -36.03 43.67 3.33
N THR A 233 -35.35 44.54 2.56
CA THR A 233 -34.93 45.95 2.83
C THR A 233 -34.49 46.38 4.25
N SER A 234 -33.44 47.17 4.53
CA SER A 234 -32.73 48.23 3.79
C SER A 234 -31.54 48.76 4.62
N SER A 235 -30.48 49.24 3.94
CA SER A 235 -29.53 50.33 4.30
C SER A 235 -28.78 50.28 5.65
N SER A 236 -27.44 50.33 5.61
CA SER A 236 -26.66 51.58 5.61
C SER A 236 -25.15 51.30 5.67
N ASN A 237 -24.39 52.20 5.03
CA ASN A 237 -22.94 52.28 5.01
C ASN A 237 -22.38 52.45 6.43
N ASP A 238 -21.18 51.95 6.69
CA ASP A 238 -20.14 52.78 7.32
C ASP A 238 -18.72 52.24 7.10
N ASP A 239 -17.87 53.20 6.77
CA ASP A 239 -16.45 53.16 6.49
C ASP A 239 -15.68 53.21 7.82
N SER A 240 -14.66 52.37 8.01
CA SER A 240 -13.52 52.75 8.86
C SER A 240 -12.33 51.80 8.74
N SER A 241 -11.24 52.43 8.33
CA SER A 241 -9.86 51.97 8.38
C SER A 241 -9.41 51.52 9.77
N SER A 242 -8.70 50.39 9.83
CA SER A 242 -7.64 50.18 10.81
C SER A 242 -6.65 49.11 10.32
N ALA A 243 -5.41 49.52 10.06
CA ALA A 243 -4.27 48.62 9.99
C ALA A 243 -3.85 48.24 11.42
N PRO A 244 -3.35 47.01 11.63
CA PRO A 244 -2.10 46.91 12.37
C PRO A 244 -1.12 45.86 11.83
N SER A 245 0.13 46.31 11.67
CA SER A 245 1.41 45.66 12.01
C SER A 245 1.61 44.15 11.78
N SER A 246 2.54 43.86 10.86
CA SER A 246 3.62 42.84 10.88
C SER A 246 3.58 41.72 11.94
N PRO A 247 3.72 40.44 11.53
CA PRO A 247 4.22 39.39 12.40
C PRO A 247 5.69 39.10 12.11
N THR A 248 6.57 39.48 13.04
CA THR A 248 7.87 38.81 13.25
C THR A 248 7.68 37.74 14.30
N SER A 249 7.73 36.47 13.90
CA SER A 249 8.41 35.42 14.67
C SER A 249 8.45 34.14 13.84
N GLU A 250 9.63 33.91 13.29
CA GLU A 250 10.06 32.64 12.74
C GLU A 250 9.97 31.55 13.82
N LYS A 251 9.16 30.54 13.54
CA LYS A 251 9.41 29.12 13.87
C LYS A 251 8.59 28.27 12.90
N ARG A 252 9.01 28.26 11.63
CA ARG A 252 8.49 27.31 10.64
C ARG A 252 9.07 25.93 10.96
N GLY A 253 8.27 25.10 11.63
CA GLY A 253 8.41 23.65 11.49
C GLY A 253 8.13 23.29 10.03
N SER A 254 9.06 22.59 9.39
CA SER A 254 8.97 22.14 8.00
C SER A 254 8.00 20.94 7.88
N GLY A 255 6.75 21.10 8.31
CA GLY A 255 5.68 20.11 8.14
C GLY A 255 5.02 20.23 6.76
N SER A 256 4.36 19.16 6.32
CA SER A 256 3.56 19.19 5.10
C SER A 256 2.18 19.74 5.45
N PHE A 257 1.81 20.88 4.87
CA PHE A 257 0.57 21.58 5.21
C PHE A 257 -0.67 20.73 4.90
N MET A 258 -0.64 19.98 3.79
CA MET A 258 -1.76 19.11 3.40
C MET A 258 -1.87 17.90 4.33
N LEU A 259 -0.72 17.27 4.66
CA LEU A 259 -0.70 16.11 5.54
C LEU A 259 -1.12 16.48 6.96
N ASP A 260 -0.66 17.63 7.47
CA ASP A 260 -1.05 18.12 8.78
C ASP A 260 -2.56 18.38 8.83
N GLY A 261 -3.14 18.97 7.77
CA GLY A 261 -4.60 19.11 7.65
C GLY A 261 -5.37 17.78 7.64
N ILE A 262 -4.88 16.77 6.92
CA ILE A 262 -5.49 15.42 6.92
C ILE A 262 -5.39 14.78 8.31
N LEU A 263 -4.24 14.91 8.97
CA LEU A 263 -4.01 14.39 10.31
C LEU A 263 -4.92 15.05 11.34
N ASP A 264 -5.14 16.36 11.23
CA ASP A 264 -6.05 17.12 12.09
C ASP A 264 -7.51 16.67 11.88
N MET A 265 -7.94 16.41 10.64
CA MET A 265 -9.26 15.85 10.36
C MET A 265 -9.44 14.46 10.98
N LEU A 266 -8.46 13.57 10.82
CA LEU A 266 -8.51 12.24 11.43
C LEU A 266 -8.46 12.31 12.96
N GLU A 267 -7.74 13.28 13.51
CA GLU A 267 -7.73 13.54 14.95
C GLU A 267 -9.11 13.97 15.44
N ALA A 268 -9.81 14.84 14.69
CA ALA A 268 -11.18 15.22 15.01
C ALA A 268 -12.17 14.03 14.91
N CYS A 269 -12.03 13.14 13.93
CA CYS A 269 -12.86 11.93 13.82
C CYS A 269 -12.66 11.00 15.02
N VAL A 270 -11.40 10.75 15.39
CA VAL A 270 -11.07 9.92 16.57
C VAL A 270 -11.57 10.56 17.87
N GLU A 271 -11.55 11.90 17.98
CA GLU A 271 -12.10 12.61 19.14
C GLU A 271 -13.63 12.61 19.19
N GLN A 272 -14.31 12.52 18.04
CA GLN A 272 -15.77 12.45 17.97
C GLN A 272 -16.29 11.05 18.30
N ASP A 273 -15.63 10.02 17.78
CA ASP A 273 -15.99 8.62 17.98
C ASP A 273 -14.74 7.80 18.37
N ASP A 274 -14.54 7.58 19.68
CA ASP A 274 -13.41 6.81 20.23
C ASP A 274 -13.34 5.36 19.70
N ASP A 275 -14.45 4.84 19.16
CA ASP A 275 -14.56 3.48 18.61
C ASP A 275 -14.24 3.39 17.10
N ASP A 276 -13.88 4.51 16.43
CA ASP A 276 -13.45 4.50 15.03
C ASP A 276 -12.00 4.01 14.87
N GLU A 277 -11.85 2.68 14.91
CA GLU A 277 -10.58 1.98 14.70
C GLU A 277 -9.98 2.23 13.31
N GLU A 278 -10.80 2.51 12.29
CA GLU A 278 -10.32 2.76 10.92
C GLU A 278 -9.61 4.11 10.82
N ALA A 279 -10.21 5.16 11.38
CA ALA A 279 -9.60 6.48 11.47
C ALA A 279 -8.29 6.47 12.27
N TYR A 280 -8.26 5.74 13.40
CA TYR A 280 -7.04 5.58 14.20
C TYR A 280 -5.93 4.87 13.43
N CYS A 281 -6.25 3.75 12.76
CA CYS A 281 -5.29 3.01 11.95
C CYS A 281 -4.71 3.86 10.83
N MET A 282 -5.55 4.62 10.11
CA MET A 282 -5.12 5.50 9.03
C MET A 282 -4.19 6.61 9.54
N LYS A 283 -4.54 7.22 10.68
CA LYS A 283 -3.70 8.24 11.33
C LYS A 283 -2.32 7.69 11.68
N GLU A 284 -2.25 6.47 12.22
CA GLU A 284 -0.97 5.80 12.52
C GLU A 284 -0.17 5.54 11.24
N TYR A 285 -0.80 5.05 10.17
CA TYR A 285 -0.15 4.79 8.89
C TYR A 285 0.43 6.07 8.26
N LEU A 286 -0.34 7.15 8.18
CA LEU A 286 0.11 8.43 7.61
C LEU A 286 1.30 9.00 8.40
N LYS A 287 1.32 8.79 9.72
CA LYS A 287 2.46 9.16 10.58
C LYS A 287 3.69 8.29 10.36
N LEU A 288 3.60 7.11 9.77
CA LEU A 288 4.72 6.19 9.53
C LEU A 288 5.31 6.28 8.11
N LEU A 289 4.54 6.78 7.14
CA LEU A 289 4.95 6.90 5.75
C LEU A 289 6.22 7.75 5.52
N PRO A 290 7.06 7.48 4.52
CA PRO A 290 7.24 6.18 3.89
C PRO A 290 7.92 5.19 4.87
N PHE A 291 7.54 3.91 4.79
CA PHE A 291 8.16 2.85 5.60
C PHE A 291 9.60 2.64 5.17
N THR A 292 10.54 2.54 6.11
CA THR A 292 11.93 2.22 5.84
C THR A 292 12.21 0.76 6.19
N VAL A 293 12.58 -0.05 5.20
CA VAL A 293 12.76 -1.49 5.40
C VAL A 293 14.20 -1.93 5.12
N ILE A 294 14.62 -2.93 5.88
CA ILE A 294 15.90 -3.62 5.71
C ILE A 294 15.60 -5.07 5.36
N GLY A 295 16.06 -5.50 4.18
CA GLY A 295 15.95 -6.90 3.79
C GLY A 295 16.98 -7.74 4.56
N PHE A 296 16.61 -8.94 4.97
CA PHE A 296 17.52 -9.92 5.53
C PHE A 296 18.45 -10.49 4.43
N GLU A 297 19.71 -10.72 4.79
CA GLU A 297 20.70 -11.40 3.94
C GLU A 297 21.29 -12.56 4.72
N GLN A 298 21.37 -13.73 4.09
CA GLN A 298 21.93 -14.93 4.73
C GLN A 298 23.45 -14.80 4.90
N ASP A 299 23.95 -15.44 5.94
CA ASP A 299 25.40 -15.50 6.19
C ASP A 299 26.11 -16.15 4.99
N PRO A 300 27.08 -15.47 4.36
CA PRO A 300 27.80 -15.97 3.18
C PRO A 300 28.47 -17.33 3.42
N ASP A 301 28.80 -17.67 4.67
CA ASP A 301 29.44 -18.95 5.01
C ASP A 301 28.45 -20.10 5.28
N SER A 302 27.19 -19.82 5.65
CA SER A 302 26.24 -20.85 6.11
C SER A 302 24.97 -21.00 5.28
N GLY A 303 24.63 -20.04 4.41
CA GLY A 303 23.44 -20.12 3.55
C GLY A 303 22.15 -20.39 4.33
N ARG A 304 22.04 -19.87 5.56
CA ARG A 304 20.87 -20.01 6.43
C ARG A 304 20.52 -18.69 7.10
N PRO A 305 19.26 -18.49 7.51
CA PRO A 305 18.90 -17.44 8.46
C PRO A 305 19.79 -17.52 9.71
N LEU A 306 20.36 -16.38 10.10
CA LEU A 306 21.29 -16.29 11.22
C LEU A 306 20.60 -16.76 12.51
N SER A 307 20.96 -17.93 13.02
CA SER A 307 20.58 -18.33 14.38
C SER A 307 21.62 -17.77 15.33
N GLN A 308 21.20 -17.03 16.37
CA GLN A 308 22.09 -16.56 17.42
C GLN A 308 22.70 -17.79 18.12
N GLN A 309 23.87 -18.25 17.67
CA GLN A 309 24.71 -19.06 18.54
C GLN A 309 25.14 -18.14 19.67
N ASN A 310 24.46 -18.29 20.81
CA ASN A 310 24.85 -17.79 22.12
C ASN A 310 26.25 -18.30 22.48
N LYS A 311 27.29 -17.70 21.90
CA LYS A 311 28.67 -17.82 22.34
C LYS A 311 29.07 -16.52 23.04
N LYS A 312 28.49 -16.29 24.23
CA LYS A 312 29.06 -15.56 25.39
C LYS A 312 27.98 -15.16 26.42
N GLN A 313 27.23 -16.10 27.00
CA GLN A 313 26.64 -15.91 28.33
C GLN A 313 26.67 -17.22 29.13
N LYS A 314 27.86 -17.65 29.54
CA LYS A 314 27.99 -18.35 30.82
C LYS A 314 28.20 -17.27 31.88
N ARG A 315 27.25 -17.17 32.81
CA ARG A 315 27.09 -16.15 33.89
C ARG A 315 26.37 -14.90 33.35
N SER A 316 25.10 -14.65 33.65
CA SER A 316 24.49 -14.55 34.98
C SER A 316 22.96 -14.71 34.89
N LYS A 317 22.36 -15.28 35.94
CA LYS A 317 20.95 -15.70 36.01
C LYS A 317 19.95 -14.52 36.09
N LYS A 318 18.76 -14.77 35.51
CA LYS A 318 17.41 -14.34 35.92
C LYS A 318 17.07 -12.83 35.88
N LYS A 319 16.38 -12.41 34.80
CA LYS A 319 15.09 -11.68 34.85
C LYS A 319 14.53 -11.42 33.44
N LYS A 320 13.27 -11.88 33.21
CA LYS A 320 12.24 -11.42 32.24
C LYS A 320 12.65 -11.37 30.75
N GLN A 321 11.93 -11.91 29.78
CA GLN A 321 10.53 -12.27 29.60
C GLN A 321 10.53 -13.31 28.46
N GLN A 322 9.57 -14.23 28.44
CA GLN A 322 9.32 -15.14 27.32
C GLN A 322 9.07 -14.32 26.04
N ARG A 323 10.10 -14.14 25.19
CA ARG A 323 9.91 -13.86 23.77
C ARG A 323 10.05 -15.22 23.10
N ALA A 324 8.95 -15.72 22.55
CA ALA A 324 8.91 -16.97 21.79
C ALA A 324 10.03 -16.98 20.74
N ASP A 325 10.53 -18.19 20.43
CA ASP A 325 11.64 -18.55 19.54
C ASP A 325 11.48 -17.98 18.10
N ARG A 326 11.55 -16.66 17.94
CA ARG A 326 11.51 -16.00 16.63
C ARG A 326 12.90 -16.06 15.99
N PRO A 327 13.03 -16.52 14.74
CA PRO A 327 14.30 -16.59 14.06
C PRO A 327 14.86 -15.18 13.90
N PHE A 328 16.14 -15.03 14.21
CA PHE A 328 16.82 -13.76 14.06
C PHE A 328 17.08 -13.50 12.58
N LEU A 329 16.40 -12.50 12.04
CA LEU A 329 16.58 -12.04 10.66
C LEU A 329 17.43 -10.78 10.73
N GLY A 330 18.73 -10.90 10.48
CA GLY A 330 19.63 -9.75 10.46
C GLY A 330 20.67 -9.76 9.35
N ARG A 331 21.20 -8.58 9.01
CA ARG A 331 22.33 -8.42 8.08
C ARG A 331 23.65 -8.34 8.84
N TYR A 332 24.69 -9.01 8.35
CA TYR A 332 26.04 -8.93 8.90
C TYR A 332 26.84 -7.83 8.19
N TYR A 333 27.45 -6.94 8.98
CA TYR A 333 28.46 -6.00 8.53
C TYR A 333 29.76 -6.25 9.29
N PRO A 334 30.92 -5.85 8.73
CA PRO A 334 32.20 -5.93 9.44
C PRO A 334 32.20 -5.26 10.83
N TRP A 335 31.34 -4.26 11.04
CA TRP A 335 31.21 -3.51 12.30
C TRP A 335 30.07 -3.94 13.22
N GLY A 336 29.19 -4.86 12.79
CA GLY A 336 28.07 -5.30 13.63
C GLY A 336 26.97 -6.04 12.87
N VAL A 337 25.97 -6.49 13.61
CA VAL A 337 24.81 -7.21 13.05
C VAL A 337 23.58 -6.34 13.23
N VAL A 338 22.85 -6.10 12.14
CA VAL A 338 21.63 -5.29 12.13
C VAL A 338 20.42 -6.22 12.11
N ASP A 339 19.57 -6.14 13.14
CA ASP A 339 18.30 -6.85 13.18
C ASP A 339 17.26 -6.16 12.28
N CYS A 340 16.78 -6.86 11.26
CA CYS A 340 15.77 -6.36 10.31
C CYS A 340 14.40 -6.19 10.96
N CYS A 341 14.15 -6.85 12.09
CA CYS A 341 12.89 -6.82 12.82
C CYS A 341 12.87 -5.80 13.98
N ASN A 342 13.99 -5.11 14.24
CA ASN A 342 14.06 -4.13 15.31
C ASN A 342 13.39 -2.80 14.87
N PRO A 343 12.33 -2.34 15.57
CA PRO A 343 11.62 -1.11 15.24
C PRO A 343 12.48 0.16 15.33
N GLU A 344 13.62 0.13 16.03
CA GLU A 344 14.53 1.29 16.06
C GLU A 344 15.20 1.53 14.69
N TYR A 345 15.48 0.46 13.95
CA TYR A 345 16.25 0.51 12.71
C TYR A 345 15.41 0.23 11.45
N SER A 346 14.30 -0.49 11.59
CA SER A 346 13.49 -0.95 10.46
C SER A 346 12.01 -0.91 10.82
N ASP A 347 11.20 -0.30 9.95
CA ASP A 347 9.74 -0.26 10.08
C ASP A 347 9.09 -1.54 9.49
N PHE A 348 9.88 -2.58 9.22
CA PHE A 348 9.41 -3.82 8.59
C PHE A 348 8.26 -4.48 9.36
N VAL A 349 8.36 -4.57 10.70
CA VAL A 349 7.31 -5.19 11.51
C VAL A 349 6.02 -4.38 11.46
N GLN A 350 6.12 -3.05 11.45
CA GLN A 350 4.96 -2.15 11.33
C GLN A 350 4.31 -2.31 9.96
N LEU A 351 5.10 -2.36 8.88
CA LEU A 351 4.58 -2.61 7.53
C LEU A 351 3.85 -3.95 7.42
N VAL A 352 4.41 -5.03 7.98
CA VAL A 352 3.75 -6.35 7.95
C VAL A 352 2.46 -6.35 8.80
N THR A 353 2.48 -5.71 9.97
CA THR A 353 1.30 -5.58 10.84
C THR A 353 0.20 -4.78 10.15
N MET A 354 0.57 -3.68 9.47
CA MET A 354 -0.36 -2.88 8.70
C MET A 354 -1.01 -3.71 7.57
N LEU A 355 -0.21 -4.45 6.79
CA LEU A 355 -0.68 -5.22 5.64
C LEU A 355 -1.54 -6.43 6.01
N LEU A 356 -1.21 -7.14 7.09
CA LEU A 356 -1.87 -8.41 7.46
C LEU A 356 -3.00 -8.26 8.47
N SER A 357 -3.01 -7.18 9.24
CA SER A 357 -4.00 -6.92 10.29
C SER A 357 -4.76 -5.63 10.02
N SER A 358 -4.19 -4.47 10.34
CA SER A 358 -4.94 -3.22 10.47
C SER A 358 -5.61 -2.74 9.18
N HIS A 359 -4.88 -2.68 8.06
CA HIS A 359 -5.39 -2.06 6.82
C HIS A 359 -5.81 -3.09 5.77
N ARG A 360 -5.77 -4.39 6.10
CA ARG A 360 -6.01 -5.47 5.13
C ARG A 360 -7.38 -5.36 4.49
N ASP A 361 -8.41 -5.22 5.30
CA ASP A 361 -9.80 -5.22 4.82
C ASP A 361 -10.14 -3.89 4.12
N MET A 362 -9.59 -2.78 4.60
CA MET A 362 -9.67 -1.47 3.95
C MET A 362 -9.04 -1.47 2.55
N LEU A 363 -7.82 -2.00 2.40
CA LEU A 363 -7.15 -2.15 1.10
C LEU A 363 -7.97 -3.00 0.12
N ARG A 364 -8.64 -4.04 0.62
CA ARG A 364 -9.52 -4.89 -0.19
C ARG A 364 -10.80 -4.16 -0.61
N SER A 365 -11.43 -3.43 0.31
CA SER A 365 -12.63 -2.64 0.03
C SER A 365 -12.33 -1.60 -1.03
N GLU A 366 -11.29 -0.78 -0.83
CA GLU A 366 -10.90 0.25 -1.80
C GLU A 366 -10.56 -0.37 -3.17
N THR A 367 -9.90 -1.53 -3.19
CA THR A 367 -9.59 -2.20 -4.45
C THR A 367 -10.83 -2.61 -5.22
N PHE A 368 -11.83 -3.13 -4.52
CA PHE A 368 -13.07 -3.56 -5.14
C PHE A 368 -13.94 -2.36 -5.56
N GLU A 369 -14.18 -1.44 -4.64
CA GLU A 369 -15.13 -0.33 -4.81
C GLU A 369 -14.59 0.74 -5.76
N ARG A 370 -13.28 0.97 -5.77
CA ARG A 370 -12.67 2.04 -6.57
C ARG A 370 -12.02 1.52 -7.84
N PHE A 371 -11.07 0.58 -7.75
CA PHE A 371 -10.29 0.16 -8.93
C PHE A 371 -11.06 -0.81 -9.81
N TYR A 372 -11.57 -1.90 -9.22
CA TYR A 372 -12.32 -2.90 -9.96
C TYR A 372 -13.61 -2.33 -10.54
N GLU A 373 -14.38 -1.57 -9.76
CA GLU A 373 -15.66 -1.04 -10.24
C GLU A 373 -15.46 -0.01 -11.36
N ARG A 374 -14.43 0.86 -11.27
CA ARG A 374 -14.05 1.74 -12.40
C ARG A 374 -13.67 0.94 -13.64
N TYR A 375 -12.85 -0.10 -13.50
CA TYR A 375 -12.47 -0.97 -14.62
C TYR A 375 -13.69 -1.66 -15.24
N ARG A 376 -14.60 -2.18 -14.40
CA ARG A 376 -15.83 -2.85 -14.81
C ARG A 376 -16.75 -1.90 -15.57
N ILE A 377 -16.95 -0.68 -15.08
CA ILE A 377 -17.74 0.36 -15.76
C ILE A 377 -17.14 0.66 -17.13
N GLU A 378 -15.83 0.91 -17.21
CA GLU A 378 -15.14 1.21 -18.48
C GLU A 378 -15.31 0.08 -19.51
N ARG A 379 -15.19 -1.19 -19.07
CA ARG A 379 -15.35 -2.36 -19.95
C ARG A 379 -16.78 -2.58 -20.41
N LEU A 380 -17.76 -2.38 -19.54
CA LEU A 380 -19.18 -2.50 -19.89
C LEU A 380 -19.62 -1.39 -20.84
N MET A 381 -19.14 -0.16 -20.64
CA MET A 381 -19.37 0.95 -21.55
C MET A 381 -18.77 0.67 -22.93
N LYS A 382 -17.50 0.25 -22.99
CA LYS A 382 -16.83 -0.10 -24.26
C LYS A 382 -17.56 -1.20 -25.03
N THR A 383 -17.96 -2.26 -24.33
CA THR A 383 -18.72 -3.37 -24.94
C THR A 383 -20.08 -2.90 -25.48
N SER A 384 -20.72 -1.95 -24.80
CA SER A 384 -22.00 -1.38 -25.24
C SER A 384 -21.83 -0.54 -26.51
N VAL A 385 -20.78 0.28 -26.58
CA VAL A 385 -20.44 1.07 -27.78
C VAL A 385 -20.06 0.15 -28.95
N ASP A 386 -19.27 -0.89 -28.72
CA ASP A 386 -18.90 -1.85 -29.77
C ASP A 386 -20.14 -2.56 -30.34
N LYS A 387 -21.12 -2.89 -29.49
CA LYS A 387 -22.40 -3.48 -29.90
C LYS A 387 -23.25 -2.50 -30.71
N THR A 388 -23.35 -1.23 -30.32
CA THR A 388 -24.12 -0.24 -31.08
C THR A 388 -23.50 0.02 -32.46
N MET A 389 -22.18 0.18 -32.53
CA MET A 389 -21.47 0.36 -33.81
C MET A 389 -21.61 -0.87 -34.73
N ALA A 390 -21.59 -2.08 -34.18
CA ALA A 390 -21.82 -3.31 -34.94
C ALA A 390 -23.25 -3.38 -35.50
N LEU A 391 -24.26 -2.99 -34.72
CA LEU A 391 -25.66 -2.95 -35.15
C LEU A 391 -25.91 -1.90 -36.24
N GLU A 392 -25.32 -0.71 -36.10
CA GLU A 392 -25.40 0.34 -37.13
C GLU A 392 -24.75 -0.11 -38.45
N SER A 393 -23.60 -0.78 -38.37
CA SER A 393 -22.91 -1.34 -39.54
C SER A 393 -23.73 -2.41 -40.27
N ILE A 394 -24.49 -3.23 -39.53
CA ILE A 394 -25.41 -4.23 -40.12
C ILE A 394 -26.60 -3.53 -40.77
N THR A 395 -27.16 -2.51 -40.13
CA THR A 395 -28.32 -1.76 -40.63
C THR A 395 -27.98 -1.00 -41.92
N MET A 396 -26.79 -0.39 -41.99
CA MET A 396 -26.32 0.29 -43.21
C MET A 396 -26.08 -0.66 -44.39
N LYS A 397 -25.60 -1.88 -44.13
CA LYS A 397 -25.45 -2.90 -45.17
C LYS A 397 -26.78 -3.45 -45.67
N HIS A 398 -27.81 -3.47 -44.82
CA HIS A 398 -29.15 -3.92 -45.20
C HIS A 398 -29.92 -2.87 -46.02
N ASN A 399 -29.65 -1.57 -45.81
CA ASN A 399 -30.24 -0.47 -46.60
C ASN A 399 -29.54 -0.20 -47.96
N GLN A 400 -28.47 -0.93 -48.30
CA GLN A 400 -27.76 -0.82 -49.58
C GLN A 400 -28.03 -1.96 -50.57
N VAL A 401 -28.97 -2.86 -50.23
CA VAL A 401 -29.52 -3.92 -51.12
C VAL A 401 -30.98 -3.59 -51.37
#